data_AF-A0A7Y0JX94-F1
#
_entry.id   AF-A0A7Y0JX94-F1
#
_cell.length_a   1.000
_cell.length_b   1.000
_cell.length_c   1.000
_cell.angle_alpha   90.00
_cell.angle_beta   90.00
_cell.angle_gamma   90.00
#
_symmetry.space_group_name_H-M   'P 1'
#
loop_
_entity.id
_entity.type
_entity.pdbx_description
1 polymer ?
#
loop_
_entity_poly.entity_id
_entity_poly.type
_entity_poly.pdbx_seq_one_letter_code
_entity_poly.pdbx_strand_id
1 'polypeptide(L)'
;MTAPHIIDPAGLLGQALTDASPDLMRHLLSTVINSLLSAEADAVCGAEYGTASPERVNSRNGYRHRELDTRIGTIDVAVPKLRSGSYFPDWLLERRKRAEAA
;
A
#
# COMPACT_ATOMS: atom_id res chain seq x y z
N MET A 1 8.18 -6.47 45.53
CA MET A 1 7.39 -7.10 44.46
C MET A 1 7.19 -6.05 43.37
N THR A 2 7.97 -6.12 42.30
CA THR A 2 7.86 -5.19 41.16
C THR A 2 6.81 -5.76 40.22
N ALA A 3 5.70 -5.06 40.01
CA ALA A 3 4.68 -5.49 39.06
C ALA A 3 5.29 -5.56 37.64
N PRO A 4 4.94 -6.56 36.81
CA PRO A 4 5.38 -6.58 35.44
C PRO A 4 4.77 -5.37 34.73
N HIS A 5 5.63 -4.47 34.22
CA HIS A 5 5.20 -3.44 33.30
C HIS A 5 4.67 -4.13 32.05
N ILE A 6 3.34 -4.26 31.96
CA ILE A 6 2.66 -4.58 30.71
C ILE A 6 2.95 -3.39 29.80
N ILE A 7 3.91 -3.56 28.89
CA ILE A 7 4.10 -2.64 27.77
C ILE A 7 2.80 -2.68 27.00
N ASP A 8 2.06 -1.58 26.98
CA ASP A 8 0.93 -1.40 26.07
C ASP A 8 1.49 -1.17 24.67
N PRO A 9 1.48 -2.18 23.78
CA PRO A 9 2.09 -2.03 22.46
C PRO A 9 1.30 -1.06 21.59
N ALA A 10 -0.02 -0.90 21.82
CA ALA A 10 -0.85 0.03 21.08
C ALA A 10 -0.58 1.47 21.51
N GLY A 11 -0.45 1.70 22.83
CA GLY A 11 -0.02 2.98 23.39
C GLY A 11 1.40 3.35 22.96
N LEU A 12 2.34 2.39 22.97
CA LEU A 12 3.72 2.60 22.55
C LEU A 12 3.84 2.85 21.04
N LEU A 13 3.06 2.13 20.22
CA LEU A 13 2.95 2.40 18.78
C LEU A 13 2.31 3.77 18.54
N GLY A 14 1.25 4.13 19.27
CA GLY A 14 0.62 5.45 19.21
C GLY A 14 1.61 6.57 19.55
N GLN A 15 2.40 6.40 20.61
CA GLN A 15 3.45 7.33 20.99
C GLN A 15 4.55 7.40 19.92
N ALA A 16 5.03 6.25 19.43
CA ALA A 16 6.05 6.16 18.40
C ALA A 16 5.59 6.73 17.05
N LEU A 17 4.29 6.65 16.73
CA LEU A 17 3.69 7.28 15.55
C LEU A 17 3.46 8.78 15.76
N THR A 18 3.24 9.23 16.99
CA THR A 18 3.11 10.66 17.33
C THR A 18 4.49 11.34 17.35
N ASP A 19 5.51 10.63 17.84
CA ASP A 19 6.92 11.01 17.81
C ASP A 19 7.58 10.68 16.47
N ALA A 20 6.89 9.96 15.58
CA ALA A 20 7.42 9.54 14.29
C ALA A 20 7.74 10.77 13.45
N SER A 21 8.90 10.75 12.81
CA SER A 21 9.19 11.72 11.77
C SER A 21 8.10 11.60 10.67
N PRO A 22 7.67 12.71 10.08
CA PRO A 22 6.78 12.70 8.91
C PRO A 22 7.24 11.74 7.81
N ASP A 23 8.56 11.49 7.72
CA ASP A 23 9.16 10.51 6.81
C ASP A 23 8.77 9.06 7.11
N LEU A 24 8.71 8.66 8.39
CA LEU A 24 8.29 7.31 8.77
C LEU A 24 6.82 7.09 8.43
N MET A 25 5.95 8.06 8.76
CA MET A 25 4.53 7.97 8.39
C MET A 25 4.35 7.86 6.88
N ARG A 26 5.06 8.70 6.11
CA ARG A 26 5.04 8.66 4.65
C ARG A 26 5.48 7.29 4.12
N HIS A 27 6.53 6.72 4.69
CA HIS A 27 7.05 5.40 4.30
C HIS A 27 6.05 4.27 4.62
N LEU A 28 5.45 4.28 5.81
CA LEU A 28 4.46 3.30 6.22
C LEU A 28 3.21 3.37 5.33
N LEU A 29 2.70 4.57 5.06
CA LEU A 29 1.55 4.75 4.18
C LEU A 29 1.84 4.25 2.75
N SER A 30 3.00 4.62 2.20
CA SER A 30 3.46 4.13 0.89
C SER A 30 3.54 2.59 0.86
N THR A 31 4.08 1.97 1.90
CA THR A 31 4.19 0.51 2.01
C THR A 31 2.81 -0.16 2.06
N VAL A 32 1.90 0.33 2.91
CA VAL A 32 0.55 -0.23 3.05
C VAL A 32 -0.23 -0.09 1.75
N ILE A 33 -0.20 1.09 1.11
CA ILE A 33 -0.89 1.31 -0.16
C ILE A 33 -0.37 0.37 -1.25
N ASN A 34 0.95 0.28 -1.41
CA ASN A 34 1.54 -0.58 -2.44
C ASN A 34 1.28 -2.07 -2.16
N SER A 35 1.18 -2.48 -0.90
CA SER A 35 0.79 -3.83 -0.50
C SER A 35 -0.67 -4.14 -0.86
N LEU A 36 -1.60 -3.23 -0.57
CA LEU A 36 -3.02 -3.39 -0.93
C LEU A 36 -3.21 -3.49 -2.45
N LEU A 37 -2.53 -2.64 -3.21
CA LEU A 37 -2.56 -2.70 -4.68
C LEU A 37 -2.01 -4.03 -5.22
N SER A 38 -0.95 -4.55 -4.60
CA SER A 38 -0.39 -5.86 -4.94
C SER A 38 -1.40 -6.98 -4.68
N ALA A 39 -2.05 -6.96 -3.52
CA ALA A 39 -3.04 -7.98 -3.14
C ALA A 39 -4.28 -7.95 -4.06
N GLU A 40 -4.77 -6.76 -4.42
CA GLU A 40 -5.89 -6.63 -5.36
C GLU A 40 -5.50 -7.13 -6.76
N ALA A 41 -4.29 -6.83 -7.23
CA ALA A 41 -3.79 -7.35 -8.51
C ALA A 41 -3.66 -8.87 -8.51
N ASP A 42 -3.26 -9.47 -7.38
CA ASP A 42 -3.17 -10.93 -7.23
C ASP A 42 -4.56 -11.57 -7.25
N ALA A 43 -5.56 -10.95 -6.60
CA ALA A 43 -6.95 -11.37 -6.67
C ALA A 43 -7.49 -11.31 -8.11
N VAL A 44 -7.18 -10.25 -8.87
CA VAL A 44 -7.55 -10.15 -10.29
C VAL A 44 -6.83 -11.20 -11.15
N CYS A 45 -5.57 -11.52 -10.85
CA CYS A 45 -4.83 -12.56 -11.54
C CYS A 45 -5.29 -13.99 -11.18
N GLY A 46 -6.02 -14.16 -10.08
CA GLY A 46 -6.40 -15.46 -9.51
C GLY A 46 -5.24 -16.20 -8.85
N ALA A 47 -4.10 -15.53 -8.64
CA ALA A 47 -2.89 -16.12 -8.07
C ALA A 47 -1.91 -15.06 -7.59
N GLU A 48 -1.22 -15.33 -6.48
CA GLU A 48 -0.15 -14.50 -5.94
C GLU A 48 1.00 -14.29 -6.93
N TYR A 49 1.66 -13.14 -6.88
CA TYR A 49 2.82 -12.86 -7.72
C TYR A 49 3.93 -13.91 -7.57
N GLY A 50 4.44 -14.42 -8.70
CA GLY A 50 5.55 -15.38 -8.73
C GLY A 50 5.16 -16.83 -8.40
N THR A 51 3.94 -17.09 -7.96
CA THR A 51 3.48 -18.43 -7.58
C THR A 51 2.81 -19.16 -8.74
N ALA A 52 3.15 -20.44 -8.95
CA ALA A 52 2.43 -21.29 -9.89
C ALA A 52 1.07 -21.68 -9.28
N SER A 53 -0.02 -21.43 -10.00
CA SER A 53 -1.38 -21.84 -9.60
C SER A 53 -2.20 -22.17 -10.85
N PRO A 54 -2.99 -23.25 -10.82
CA PRO A 54 -3.88 -23.63 -11.92
C PRO A 54 -5.06 -22.65 -12.11
N GLU A 55 -5.40 -21.86 -11.09
CA GLU A 55 -6.45 -20.83 -11.13
C GLU A 55 -5.98 -19.53 -11.79
N ARG A 56 -4.69 -19.40 -12.11
CA ARG A 56 -4.14 -18.18 -12.71
C ARG A 56 -4.75 -17.89 -14.09
N VAL A 57 -5.44 -16.76 -14.20
CA VAL A 57 -6.04 -16.28 -15.46
C VAL A 57 -5.27 -15.13 -16.11
N ASN A 58 -4.38 -14.48 -15.36
CA ASN A 58 -3.58 -13.35 -15.85
C ASN A 58 -2.22 -13.28 -15.12
N SER A 59 -1.33 -12.40 -15.56
CA SER A 59 -0.04 -12.16 -14.93
C SER A 59 0.28 -10.68 -14.82
N ARG A 60 1.09 -10.34 -13.82
CA ARG A 60 1.61 -8.99 -13.61
C ARG A 60 2.85 -8.75 -14.46
N ASN A 61 3.00 -7.57 -15.01
CA ASN A 61 4.08 -7.20 -15.93
C ASN A 61 4.68 -5.81 -15.59
N GLY A 62 5.16 -5.70 -14.36
CA GLY A 62 5.75 -4.48 -13.79
C GLY A 62 4.72 -3.50 -13.23
N TYR A 63 5.14 -2.24 -13.08
CA TYR A 63 4.38 -1.18 -12.42
C TYR A 63 4.28 0.09 -13.28
N ARG A 64 3.29 0.93 -12.99
CA ARG A 64 3.19 2.32 -13.44
C ARG A 64 3.30 3.19 -12.20
N HIS A 65 4.41 3.89 -12.07
CA HIS A 65 4.65 4.80 -10.96
C HIS A 65 3.80 6.05 -11.11
N ARG A 66 3.19 6.48 -10.01
CA ARG A 66 2.38 7.68 -9.95
C ARG A 66 2.54 8.34 -8.59
N GLU A 67 2.85 9.63 -8.61
CA GLU A 67 2.84 10.44 -7.40
C GLU A 67 1.41 10.66 -6.89
N LEU A 68 1.21 10.44 -5.59
CA LEU A 68 0.02 10.80 -4.85
C LEU A 68 0.42 11.78 -3.74
N ASP A 69 -0.13 12.98 -3.78
CA ASP A 69 0.08 14.02 -2.78
C ASP A 69 -0.86 13.78 -1.60
N THR A 70 -0.28 13.48 -0.43
CA THR A 70 -1.01 13.21 0.82
C THR A 70 -0.67 14.25 1.88
N ARG A 71 -1.43 14.30 2.97
CA ARG A 71 -1.15 15.20 4.12
C ARG A 71 0.24 15.00 4.74
N ILE A 72 0.82 13.81 4.58
CA ILE A 72 2.15 13.45 5.12
C ILE A 72 3.25 13.51 4.04
N GLY A 73 2.96 14.14 2.91
CA GLY A 73 3.87 14.34 1.78
C GLY A 73 3.51 13.49 0.56
N THR A 74 4.26 13.68 -0.52
CA THR A 74 4.05 12.93 -1.77
C THR A 74 4.61 11.52 -1.66
N ILE A 75 3.78 10.52 -1.95
CA ILE A 75 4.19 9.11 -2.02
C ILE A 75 4.24 8.62 -3.46
N ASP A 76 5.15 7.70 -3.74
CA ASP A 76 5.15 6.94 -4.99
C ASP A 76 4.20 5.74 -4.88
N VAL A 77 3.19 5.74 -5.74
CA VAL A 77 2.20 4.67 -5.88
C VAL A 77 2.60 3.81 -7.09
N ALA A 78 3.05 2.58 -6.82
CA ALA A 78 3.46 1.62 -7.83
C ALA A 78 2.24 0.80 -8.30
N VAL A 79 1.45 1.35 -9.22
CA VAL A 79 0.23 0.69 -9.72
C VAL A 79 0.61 -0.55 -10.55
N PRO A 80 0.18 -1.77 -10.16
CA PRO A 80 0.49 -2.98 -10.92
C PRO A 80 -0.02 -2.95 -12.36
N LYS A 81 0.79 -3.43 -13.29
CA LYS A 81 0.40 -3.66 -14.68
C LYS A 81 -0.01 -5.11 -14.86
N LEU A 82 -1.13 -5.34 -15.52
CA LEU A 82 -1.52 -6.67 -15.97
C LEU A 82 -1.02 -6.91 -17.39
N ARG A 83 -0.78 -8.18 -17.75
CA ARG A 83 -0.36 -8.60 -19.09
C ARG A 83 -1.48 -8.39 -20.11
N SER A 84 -2.71 -8.70 -19.70
CA SER A 84 -3.93 -8.49 -20.48
C SER A 84 -4.90 -7.57 -19.73
N GLY A 85 -5.52 -6.64 -20.44
CA GLY A 85 -6.44 -5.65 -19.87
C GLY A 85 -5.74 -4.49 -19.13
N SER A 86 -6.52 -3.73 -18.37
CA SER A 86 -6.02 -2.63 -17.55
C SER A 86 -6.52 -2.74 -16.11
N TYR A 87 -5.60 -2.65 -15.16
CA TYR A 87 -5.90 -2.45 -13.75
C TYR A 87 -5.77 -0.96 -13.43
N PHE A 88 -6.74 -0.41 -12.70
CA PHE A 88 -6.70 0.95 -12.18
C PHE A 88 -7.42 0.98 -10.82
N PRO A 89 -6.77 1.45 -9.75
CA PRO A 89 -7.36 1.44 -8.41
C PRO A 89 -8.26 2.66 -8.20
N ASP A 90 -9.50 2.60 -8.68
CA ASP A 90 -10.47 3.70 -8.58
C ASP A 90 -10.80 4.09 -7.13
N TRP A 91 -10.58 3.19 -6.15
CA TRP A 91 -10.76 3.48 -4.72
C TRP A 91 -9.66 4.39 -4.12
N LEU A 92 -8.48 4.41 -4.75
CA LEU A 92 -7.33 5.19 -4.28
C LEU A 92 -7.08 6.42 -5.14
N LEU A 93 -7.26 6.27 -6.46
CA LEU A 93 -6.79 7.23 -7.45
C LEU A 93 -7.94 7.74 -8.30
N GLU A 94 -7.99 9.05 -8.48
CA GLU A 94 -8.80 9.69 -9.52
C GLU A 94 -7.95 9.95 -10.78
N ARG A 95 -8.56 9.86 -11.95
CA ARG A 95 -7.89 10.15 -13.22
C ARG A 95 -7.48 11.62 -13.26
N ARG A 96 -6.22 11.88 -13.63
CA ARG A 96 -5.61 13.23 -13.77
C ARG A 96 -5.46 14.03 -12.48
N LYS A 97 -5.83 13.50 -11.31
CA LYS A 97 -5.65 14.15 -10.00
C LYS A 97 -4.54 13.49 -9.19
N ARG A 98 -3.67 14.28 -8.56
CA ARG A 98 -2.59 13.79 -7.68
C ARG A 98 -2.89 13.93 -6.20
N ALA A 99 -3.76 14.86 -5.79
CA ALA A 99 -4.10 15.03 -4.38
C ALA A 99 -5.04 13.93 -3.90
N GLU A 100 -4.84 13.49 -2.65
CA GLU A 100 -5.81 12.69 -1.91
C GLU A 100 -7.21 13.36 -1.90
N ALA A 101 -8.27 12.55 -1.80
CA ALA A 101 -9.61 13.09 -1.61
C ALA A 101 -9.74 13.68 -0.19
N ALA A 102 -10.35 14.85 -0.08
CA ALA A 102 -10.57 15.54 1.18
C ALA A 102 -11.75 14.95 1.97
#